data_AF-A0A967SGT0-F1
#
_entry.id   AF-A0A967SGT0-F1
#
_cell.length_a   1.000
_cell.length_b   1.000
_cell.length_c   1.000
_cell.angle_alpha   90.00
_cell.angle_beta   90.00
_cell.angle_gamma   90.00
#
_symmetry.space_group_name_H-M   'P 1'
#
loop_
_entity.id
_entity.type
_entity.pdbx_description
1 polymer ?
#
loop_
_entity_poly.entity_id
_entity_poly.type
_entity_poly.pdbx_seq_one_letter_code
_entity_poly.pdbx_strand_id
1 'polypeptide(L)' 'NKLAEWAVVHGRRYGTPRHEITDAIQQGRTVVLDIDVQGARQVRKMFPGA' A
#
# COMPACT_ATOMS: atom_id res chain seq x y z
N ASN A 1 1.95 3.32 -11.15
CA ASN A 1 1.24 2.08 -10.78
C ASN A 1 -0.06 2.47 -10.05
N LYS A 2 -1.19 1.74 -10.23
CA LYS A 2 -2.49 2.08 -9.62
C LYS A 2 -2.67 1.54 -8.18
N LEU A 3 -1.94 0.49 -7.83
CA LEU A 3 -1.91 -0.11 -6.49
C LEU A 3 -0.63 0.28 -5.76
N ALA A 4 -0.71 0.43 -4.43
CA ALA A 4 0.44 0.66 -3.55
C ALA A 4 1.16 -0.65 -3.22
N GLU A 5 0.40 -1.72 -3.02
CA GLU A 5 0.90 -3.09 -2.93
C GLU A 5 -0.09 -4.06 -3.57
N TRP A 6 0.40 -5.25 -3.89
CA TRP A 6 -0.44 -6.37 -4.28
C TRP A 6 0.25 -7.69 -3.95
N ALA A 7 -0.55 -8.74 -3.73
CA ALA A 7 -0.06 -10.08 -3.45
C ALA A 7 -1.01 -11.16 -4.02
N VAL A 8 -0.48 -12.38 -4.14
CA VAL A 8 -1.28 -13.58 -4.42
C VAL A 8 -1.31 -14.44 -3.17
N VAL A 9 -2.47 -14.56 -2.54
CA VAL A 9 -2.67 -15.32 -1.30
C VAL A 9 -3.67 -16.42 -1.58
N HIS A 10 -3.28 -17.68 -1.34
CA HIS A 10 -4.09 -18.87 -1.63
C HIS A 10 -4.69 -18.87 -3.06
N GLY A 11 -3.91 -18.44 -4.06
CA GLY A 11 -4.33 -18.38 -5.46
C GLY A 11 -5.24 -17.21 -5.85
N ARG A 12 -5.58 -16.33 -4.90
CA ARG A 12 -6.38 -15.11 -5.13
C ARG A 12 -5.50 -13.87 -5.13
N ARG A 13 -5.88 -12.86 -5.93
CA ARG A 13 -5.15 -11.59 -6.02
C ARG A 13 -5.78 -10.55 -5.09
N TYR A 14 -4.93 -9.88 -4.34
CA TYR A 14 -5.29 -8.79 -3.44
C TYR A 14 -4.36 -7.61 -3.66
N GLY A 15 -4.80 -6.41 -3.28
CA GLY A 15 -3.93 -5.24 -3.27
C GLY A 15 -4.63 -3.99 -2.79
N THR A 16 -3.84 -3.09 -2.21
CA THR A 16 -4.29 -1.80 -1.69
C THR A 16 -4.22 -0.72 -2.78
N PRO A 17 -5.32 0.00 -3.09
CA PRO A 17 -5.30 1.09 -4.04
C PRO A 17 -4.37 2.22 -3.59
N ARG A 18 -3.54 2.73 -4.52
CA ARG A 18 -2.60 3.81 -4.18
C ARG A 18 -3.31 5.11 -3.79
N HIS A 19 -4.44 5.39 -4.44
CA HIS A 19 -5.15 6.66 -4.27
C HIS A 19 -5.70 6.80 -2.84
N GLU A 20 -6.22 5.74 -2.24
CA GLU A 20 -6.72 5.79 -0.86
C GLU A 20 -5.64 6.23 0.15
N ILE A 21 -4.40 5.74 -0.03
CA ILE A 21 -3.27 6.14 0.79
C ILE A 21 -2.90 7.61 0.53
N THR A 22 -2.77 8.00 -0.74
CA THR A 22 -2.38 9.38 -1.07
C THR A 22 -3.41 10.40 -0.63
N ASP A 23 -4.69 10.10 -0.77
CA ASP A 23 -5.78 10.99 -0.45
C ASP A 23 -5.87 11.18 1.08
N ALA A 24 -5.69 10.10 1.86
CA ALA A 24 -5.61 10.18 3.31
C ALA A 24 -4.41 11.03 3.79
N ILE A 25 -3.24 10.85 3.18
CA ILE A 25 -2.05 11.67 3.48
C ILE A 25 -2.30 13.14 3.13
N GLN A 26 -2.90 13.43 1.97
CA GLN A 26 -3.24 14.80 1.55
C GLN A 26 -4.24 15.47 2.49
N GLN A 27 -5.12 14.69 3.12
CA GLN A 27 -6.05 15.16 4.15
C GLN A 27 -5.37 15.33 5.53
N GLY A 28 -4.05 15.16 5.63
CA GLY A 28 -3.30 15.28 6.87
C GLY A 28 -3.52 14.12 7.85
N ARG A 29 -4.03 12.98 7.37
CA ARG A 29 -4.29 11.81 8.21
C ARG A 29 -3.09 10.87 8.23
N THR A 30 -2.89 10.21 9.37
CA THR A 30 -1.94 9.10 9.49
C THR A 30 -2.56 7.82 8.93
N VAL A 31 -1.84 7.14 8.05
CA VAL A 31 -2.25 5.87 7.46
C VAL A 31 -1.47 4.74 8.14
N VAL A 32 -2.20 3.73 8.63
CA VAL A 32 -1.61 2.48 9.14
C VAL A 32 -2.02 1.37 8.19
N LEU A 33 -1.03 0.64 7.67
CA LEU A 33 -1.25 -0.46 6.73
C LEU A 33 -1.01 -1.80 7.43
N ASP A 34 -2.02 -2.65 7.41
CA ASP A 34 -1.91 -4.05 7.83
C ASP A 34 -1.59 -4.92 6.61
N ILE A 35 -0.30 -5.08 6.32
CA ILE A 35 0.21 -5.75 5.13
C ILE A 35 1.41 -6.62 5.49
N ASP A 36 1.67 -7.65 4.69
CA ASP A 36 2.83 -8.53 4.90
C ASP A 36 4.16 -7.87 4.49
N VAL A 37 5.27 -8.59 4.69
CA VAL A 37 6.62 -8.11 4.36
C VAL A 37 6.79 -7.85 2.86
N GLN A 38 6.08 -8.59 1.99
CA GLN A 38 6.12 -8.35 0.55
C GLN A 38 5.42 -7.02 0.21
N GLY A 39 4.24 -6.79 0.78
CA GLY A 39 3.50 -5.54 0.66
C GLY A 39 4.30 -4.35 1.19
N ALA A 40 4.86 -4.48 2.40
CA ALA A 40 5.68 -3.42 3.01
C ALA A 40 6.87 -3.02 2.13
N ARG A 41 7.53 -3.97 1.45
CA ARG A 41 8.61 -3.67 0.49
C ARG A 41 8.10 -2.91 -0.74
N GLN A 42 6.90 -3.19 -1.21
CA GLN A 42 6.29 -2.46 -2.34
C GLN A 42 5.94 -1.03 -1.93
N VAL A 43 5.34 -0.86 -0.74
CA VAL A 43 5.02 0.44 -0.17
C VAL A 43 6.27 1.30 0.01
N ARG A 44 7.35 0.78 0.62
CA ARG A 44 8.61 1.55 0.81
C ARG A 44 9.26 1.99 -0.50
N LYS A 45 9.11 1.23 -1.58
CA LYS A 45 9.57 1.66 -2.92
C LYS A 45 8.75 2.80 -3.49
N MET A 46 7.46 2.85 -3.16
CA MET A 46 6.51 3.82 -3.70
C MET A 46 6.42 5.11 -2.87
N PHE A 47 6.62 5.00 -1.56
CA PHE A 47 6.62 6.09 -0.60
C PHE A 47 7.97 6.13 0.13
N PRO A 48 9.01 6.72 -0.48
CA PRO A 48 10.31 6.86 0.17
C PRO A 48 10.19 7.69 1.45
N GLY A 49 10.54 7.10 2.60
CA GLY A 49 10.41 7.74 3.91
C GLY A 49 9.25 7.24 4.77
N ALA A 50 8.43 6.32 4.24
CA ALA A 50 7.52 5.49 5.03
C ALA A 50 8.25 4.38 5.81
#